data_AF-A0A5K0W8G5-F1
#
_entry.id   AF-A0A5K0W8G5-F1
#
_cell.length_a   1.000
_cell.length_b   1.000
_cell.length_c   1.000
_cell.angle_alpha   90.00
_cell.angle_beta   90.00
_cell.angle_gamma   90.00
#
_symmetry.space_group_name_H-M   'P 1'
#
loop_
_entity.id
_entity.type
_entity.pdbx_description
1 polymer ?
#
loop_
_entity_poly.entity_id
_entity_poly.type
_entity_poly.pdbx_seq_one_letter_code
_entity_poly.pdbx_strand_id
1 'polypeptide(L)' 'VEQLHKIFKLCGSPTEEYWEKLKLPNVTTFKTQQRYRRCVAESFKEFPPSALELVDVLLAIEPGDRGTAASALKSE' A
#
# COMPACT_ATOMS: atom_id res chain seq x y z
N VAL A 1 6.24 -0.66 -15.47
CA VAL A 1 4.80 -1.00 -15.31
C VAL A 1 4.59 -2.27 -14.49
N GLU A 2 5.40 -3.32 -14.66
CA GLU A 2 5.21 -4.60 -13.95
C GLU A 2 5.27 -4.49 -12.40
N GLN A 3 6.20 -3.68 -11.86
CA GLN A 3 6.34 -3.57 -10.40
C GLN A 3 5.15 -2.91 -9.71
N LEU A 4 4.57 -1.86 -10.32
CA LEU A 4 3.38 -1.20 -9.77
C LEU A 4 2.18 -2.15 -9.73
N HIS A 5 2.00 -2.99 -10.75
CA HIS A 5 0.98 -4.02 -10.73
C HIS A 5 1.17 -5.01 -9.57
N LYS A 6 2.42 -5.44 -9.30
CA LYS A 6 2.71 -6.33 -8.17
C LYS A 6 2.40 -5.65 -6.82
N ILE A 7 2.76 -4.39 -6.67
CA ILE A 7 2.45 -3.60 -5.47
C ILE A 7 0.93 -3.48 -5.29
N PHE A 8 0.17 -3.10 -6.31
CA PHE A 8 -1.29 -2.91 -6.16
C PHE A 8 -2.04 -4.22 -5.93
N LYS A 9 -1.57 -5.33 -6.51
CA LYS A 9 -2.13 -6.66 -6.22
C LYS A 9 -2.03 -7.03 -4.73
N LEU A 10 -1.02 -6.54 -4.02
CA LEU A 10 -0.80 -6.80 -2.59
C LEU A 10 -1.43 -5.71 -1.72
N CYS A 11 -1.05 -4.46 -1.94
CA CYS A 11 -1.40 -3.33 -1.08
C CYS A 11 -2.76 -2.69 -1.40
N GLY A 12 -3.39 -3.10 -2.50
CA GLY A 12 -4.60 -2.49 -3.06
C GLY A 12 -4.31 -1.40 -4.08
N SER A 13 -5.30 -1.11 -4.93
CA SER A 13 -5.23 0.02 -5.87
C SER A 13 -5.34 1.35 -5.12
N PRO A 14 -4.57 2.39 -5.50
CA PRO A 14 -4.70 3.72 -4.91
C PRO A 14 -6.06 4.36 -5.19
N THR A 15 -6.39 5.36 -4.39
CA THR A 15 -7.57 6.20 -4.58
C THR A 15 -7.44 7.09 -5.83
N GLU A 16 -8.54 7.65 -6.32
CA GLU A 16 -8.49 8.58 -7.44
C GLU A 16 -7.75 9.87 -7.03
N GLU A 17 -7.98 10.33 -5.81
CA GLU A 17 -7.37 11.49 -5.18
C GLU A 17 -5.84 11.35 -5.09
N TYR A 18 -5.33 10.14 -4.84
CA TYR A 18 -3.89 9.84 -4.86
C TYR A 18 -3.28 10.15 -6.22
N TRP A 19 -3.93 9.71 -7.30
CA TRP A 19 -3.46 9.92 -8.66
C TRP A 19 -3.47 11.39 -9.07
N GLU A 20 -4.48 12.14 -8.64
CA GLU A 20 -4.58 13.58 -8.89
C GLU A 20 -3.44 14.37 -8.22
N LYS A 21 -3.10 14.01 -6.96
CA LYS A 21 -2.02 14.65 -6.20
C LYS A 21 -0.64 14.39 -6.78
N LEU A 22 -0.43 13.22 -7.38
CA LEU A 22 0.87 12.77 -7.87
C LEU A 22 1.42 13.59 -9.05
N LYS A 23 0.57 14.34 -9.78
CA LYS A 23 0.95 15.19 -10.94
C LYS A 23 1.93 14.50 -11.91
N LEU A 24 1.81 13.18 -12.07
CA LEU A 24 2.74 12.41 -12.90
C LEU A 24 2.41 12.59 -14.39
N PRO A 25 3.42 12.68 -15.27
CA PRO A 25 3.18 12.48 -16.69
C PRO A 25 2.70 11.02 -16.91
N ASN A 26 1.69 10.85 -17.77
CA ASN A 26 1.15 9.54 -18.19
C ASN A 26 0.49 8.69 -17.07
N VAL A 27 -0.17 9.31 -16.09
CA VAL A 27 -0.96 8.60 -15.04
C VAL A 27 -1.90 7.52 -15.61
N THR A 28 -2.49 7.75 -16.78
CA THR A 28 -3.39 6.80 -17.44
C THR A 28 -2.70 5.48 -17.83
N THR A 29 -1.39 5.48 -18.08
CA THR A 29 -0.62 4.24 -18.34
C THR A 29 -0.37 3.43 -17.06
N PHE A 30 -0.41 4.08 -15.90
CA PHE A 30 -0.19 3.45 -14.59
C PHE A 30 -1.49 3.06 -13.88
N LYS A 31 -2.60 3.70 -14.21
CA LYS A 31 -3.93 3.30 -13.74
C LYS A 31 -4.28 1.95 -14.35
N THR A 32 -4.24 0.93 -13.51
CA THR A 32 -4.69 -0.41 -13.85
C THR A 32 -6.21 -0.35 -13.98
N GLN A 33 -6.79 -0.86 -15.09
CA GLN A 33 -8.24 -0.92 -15.23
C GLN A 33 -8.90 -1.78 -14.13
N GLN A 34 -8.15 -2.72 -13.56
CA GLN A 34 -8.58 -3.52 -12.42
C GLN A 34 -8.30 -2.79 -11.11
N ARG A 35 -9.35 -2.64 -10.28
CA ARG A 35 -9.25 -2.19 -8.90
C ARG A 35 -8.89 -3.39 -8.01
N TYR A 36 -7.65 -3.45 -7.55
CA TYR A 36 -7.19 -4.49 -6.65
C TYR A 36 -7.65 -4.20 -5.22
N ARG A 37 -8.18 -5.23 -4.56
CA ARG A 37 -8.42 -5.21 -3.11
C ARG A 37 -7.08 -5.43 -2.41
N ARG A 38 -6.87 -4.71 -1.30
CA ARG A 38 -5.74 -4.94 -0.40
C ARG A 38 -5.83 -6.35 0.19
N CYS A 39 -4.71 -7.08 0.20
CA CYS A 39 -4.64 -8.45 0.73
C CYS A 39 -3.39 -8.71 1.59
N VAL A 40 -2.84 -7.69 2.23
CA VAL A 40 -1.65 -7.79 3.10
C VAL A 40 -1.91 -8.74 4.27
N ALA A 41 -3.05 -8.58 4.96
CA ALA A 41 -3.45 -9.43 6.08
C ALA A 41 -3.54 -10.92 5.68
N GLU A 42 -4.14 -11.21 4.53
CA GLU A 42 -4.29 -12.56 4.01
C GLU A 42 -2.94 -13.15 3.54
N SER A 43 -2.08 -12.31 2.96
CA SER A 43 -0.77 -12.72 2.43
C SER A 43 0.23 -13.03 3.55
N PHE A 44 0.15 -12.33 4.67
CA PHE A 44 1.07 -12.46 5.81
C PHE A 44 0.39 -13.02 7.06
N LYS A 45 -0.72 -13.77 6.90
CA LYS A 45 -1.52 -14.35 8.00
C LYS A 45 -0.76 -15.24 8.99
N GLU A 46 0.44 -15.70 8.60
CA GLU A 46 1.31 -16.54 9.43
C GLU A 46 2.19 -15.71 10.39
N PHE A 47 2.21 -14.38 10.25
CA PHE A 47 2.95 -13.51 11.14
C PHE A 47 2.25 -13.38 12.50
N PRO A 48 3.01 -13.15 13.58
CA PRO A 48 2.43 -12.72 14.85
C PRO A 48 1.53 -11.49 14.66
N PRO A 49 0.45 -11.33 15.45
CA PRO A 49 -0.48 -10.22 15.29
C PRO A 49 0.19 -8.83 15.30
N SER A 50 1.14 -8.58 16.20
CA SER A 50 1.87 -7.31 16.27
C SER A 50 2.71 -7.02 15.02
N ALA A 51 3.38 -8.04 14.48
CA ALA A 51 4.12 -7.91 13.22
C ALA A 51 3.18 -7.68 12.03
N LEU A 52 2.01 -8.32 12.02
CA LEU A 52 1.01 -8.13 10.97
C LEU A 52 0.45 -6.70 10.98
N GLU A 53 0.12 -6.17 12.16
CA GLU A 53 -0.34 -4.79 12.34
C GLU A 53 0.73 -3.79 11.87
N LEU A 54 1.99 -4.00 12.25
CA LEU A 54 3.10 -3.13 11.81
C LEU A 54 3.28 -3.18 10.28
N VAL A 55 3.30 -4.37 9.68
CA VAL A 55 3.45 -4.54 8.23
C VAL A 55 2.28 -3.90 7.48
N ASP A 56 1.05 -4.00 8.00
CA ASP A 56 -0.11 -3.38 7.39
C ASP A 56 0.03 -1.85 7.30
N VAL A 57 0.49 -1.21 8.38
CA VAL A 57 0.78 0.24 8.39
C VAL A 57 1.91 0.59 7.42
N LEU A 58 3.05 -0.11 7.50
CA LEU A 58 4.24 0.22 6.68
C LEU A 58 4.01 0.04 5.17
N LEU A 59 3.06 -0.82 4.77
CA LEU A 59 2.70 -1.07 3.37
C LEU A 59 1.47 -0.28 2.90
N ALA A 60 1.10 0.80 3.60
CA ALA A 60 0.07 1.72 3.14
C ALA A 60 0.48 2.40 1.80
N ILE A 61 -0.47 2.44 0.86
CA ILE A 61 -0.29 3.14 -0.43
C ILE A 61 -0.20 4.65 -0.22
N GLU A 62 -1.14 5.18 0.55
CA GLU A 62 -1.18 6.60 0.93
C GLU A 62 0.00 6.92 1.87
N PRO A 63 0.88 7.88 1.51
CA PRO A 63 2.04 8.21 2.34
C PRO A 63 1.67 8.71 3.73
N GLY A 64 0.53 9.37 3.88
CA GLY A 64 0.03 9.87 5.17
C GLY A 64 -0.34 8.75 6.15
N ASP A 65 -0.70 7.57 5.64
CA ASP A 65 -1.14 6.45 6.45
C ASP A 65 0.02 5.51 6.82
N ARG A 66 1.21 5.68 6.21
CA ARG A 66 2.36 4.77 6.38
C ARG A 66 3.04 4.86 7.76
N GLY A 67 2.63 5.80 8.59
CA GLY A 67 3.28 6.08 9.87
C GLY A 67 4.71 6.61 9.71
N THR A 68 5.45 6.66 10.81
CA THR A 68 6.83 7.15 10.86
C THR A 68 7.75 6.09 11.46
N ALA A 69 9.07 6.25 11.26
CA ALA A 69 10.05 5.41 11.95
C ALA A 69 9.88 5.44 13.48
N ALA A 70 9.55 6.61 14.04
CA ALA A 70 9.33 6.78 15.48
C ALA A 70 8.08 6.06 15.99
N SER A 71 7.00 5.96 15.19
CA SER A 71 5.82 5.18 15.57
C SER A 71 6.05 3.68 15.40
N ALA A 72 6.80 3.25 14.38
CA ALA A 72 7.17 1.86 14.18
C ALA A 72 8.02 1.30 15.33
N LEU A 73 8.94 2.09 15.88
CA LEU A 73 9.71 1.69 17.07
C LEU A 73 8.86 1.52 18.34
N LYS A 74 7.60 1.96 18.34
CA LYS A 74 6.66 1.86 19.46
C LYS A 74 5.62 0.75 19.28
N SER A 75 5.68 -0.03 18.19
CA SER A 75 4.73 -1.10 17.92
C SER A 75 5.18 -2.47 18.45
N GLU A 76 6.28 -2.53 19.19
CA GLU A 76 6.71 -3.72 19.93
C GLU A 76 5.98 -3.88 21.27
#